data_AF-A0A658K6L8-F1
#
_entry.id   AF-A0A658K6L8-F1
#
_cell.length_a   1.000
_cell.length_b   1.000
_cell.length_c   1.000
_cell.angle_alpha   90.00
_cell.angle_beta   90.00
_cell.angle_gamma   90.00
#
_symmetry.space_group_name_H-M   'P 1'
#
loop_
_entity.id
_entity.type
_entity.pdbx_description
1 polymer ?
#
loop_
_entity_poly.entity_id
_entity_poly.type
_entity_poly.pdbx_seq_one_letter_code
_entity_poly.pdbx_strand_id
1 'polypeptide(L)' 'MAEQPPKTRVLTLRVGEDDHTEILRKTKEAGMTTSEFLRDVFINAKLTFNVKAAKPQDYHRLLFFYNKTSNNINQLA' A
#
# COMPACT_ATOMS: atom_id res chain seq x y z
N MET A 1 3.26 30.06 15.82
CA MET A 1 2.63 29.63 14.55
C MET A 1 3.73 29.00 13.72
N ALA A 2 3.81 27.67 13.67
CA ALA A 2 4.93 26.98 13.02
C ALA A 2 4.78 27.10 11.49
N GLU A 3 5.78 27.68 10.83
CA GLU A 3 5.79 27.86 9.38
C GLU A 3 5.82 26.49 8.69
N GLN A 4 4.78 26.22 7.89
CA GLN A 4 4.70 25.00 7.08
C GLN A 4 5.74 25.10 5.94
N PRO A 5 6.60 24.09 5.75
CA PRO A 5 7.63 24.13 4.72
C PRO A 5 7.01 24.25 3.31
N PRO A 6 7.71 24.90 2.37
CA PRO A 6 7.17 25.16 1.03
C PRO A 6 6.78 23.87 0.31
N LYS A 7 5.55 23.84 -0.23
CA LYS A 7 4.98 22.69 -0.95
C LYS A 7 5.52 22.62 -2.38
N THR A 8 6.69 21.99 -2.58
CA THR A 8 7.42 22.03 -3.87
C THR A 8 7.09 20.88 -4.84
N ARG A 9 6.50 19.78 -4.38
CA ARG A 9 6.22 18.59 -5.21
C ARG A 9 4.72 18.34 -5.40
N VAL A 10 4.32 18.10 -6.64
CA VAL A 10 2.95 17.75 -7.03
C VAL A 10 2.80 16.23 -7.05
N LEU A 11 1.74 15.72 -6.40
CA LEU A 11 1.34 14.32 -6.47
C LEU A 11 0.14 14.21 -7.41
N THR A 12 0.31 13.55 -8.55
CA THR A 12 -0.78 13.29 -9.51
C THR A 12 -1.22 11.84 -9.38
N LEU A 13 -2.49 11.62 -9.07
CA LEU A 13 -3.09 10.29 -8.98
C LEU A 13 -4.16 10.17 -10.07
N ARG A 14 -4.05 9.13 -10.91
CA ARG A 14 -5.13 8.76 -11.84
C ARG A 14 -6.07 7.81 -11.11
N VAL A 15 -7.32 8.20 -10.96
CA VAL A 15 -8.38 7.42 -10.32
C VAL A 15 -9.48 7.11 -11.34
N GLY A 16 -10.22 6.02 -11.13
CA GLY A 16 -11.47 5.77 -11.86
C GLY A 16 -12.54 6.79 -11.48
N GLU A 17 -13.59 6.93 -12.30
CA GLU A 17 -14.69 7.87 -12.01
C GLU A 17 -15.39 7.54 -10.69
N ASP A 18 -15.61 6.25 -10.39
CA ASP A 18 -16.29 5.82 -9.16
C ASP A 18 -15.48 6.21 -7.90
N ASP A 19 -14.18 5.91 -7.89
CA ASP A 19 -13.28 6.26 -6.80
C ASP A 19 -13.19 7.79 -6.59
N HIS A 20 -13.22 8.55 -7.69
CA HIS A 20 -13.22 10.01 -7.64
C HIS A 20 -14.47 10.55 -6.93
N THR A 21 -15.65 10.00 -7.24
CA THR A 21 -16.90 10.44 -6.60
C THR A 21 -16.94 10.12 -5.11
N GLU A 22 -16.41 8.97 -4.70
CA GLU A 22 -16.27 8.62 -3.29
C GLU A 22 -15.34 9.56 -2.54
N ILE A 23 -14.18 9.87 -3.11
CA ILE A 23 -13.22 10.81 -2.51
C ILE A 23 -13.86 12.18 -2.40
N LEU A 24 -14.57 12.65 -3.44
CA LEU A 24 -15.24 13.94 -3.44
C LEU A 24 -16.32 14.01 -2.35
N ARG A 25 -17.10 12.93 -2.18
CA ARG A 25 -18.13 12.83 -1.13
C ARG A 25 -17.51 12.90 0.27
N LYS A 26 -16.49 12.08 0.54
CA LYS A 26 -15.77 12.05 1.82
C LYS A 26 -15.08 13.40 2.10
N THR A 27 -14.53 14.04 1.08
CA THR A 27 -13.93 15.39 1.18
C THR A 27 -14.99 16.44 1.52
N LYS A 28 -16.18 16.38 0.90
CA LYS A 28 -17.31 17.27 1.20
C LYS A 28 -17.84 17.07 2.62
N GLU A 29 -17.98 15.82 3.06
CA GLU A 29 -18.42 15.47 4.42
C GLU A 29 -17.41 15.94 5.48
N ALA A 30 -16.11 15.89 5.17
CA ALA A 30 -15.04 16.36 6.07
C ALA A 30 -14.81 17.88 6.03
N GLY A 31 -15.35 18.61 5.04
CA GLY A 31 -15.15 20.06 4.90
C GLY A 31 -13.70 20.47 4.64
N MET A 32 -12.84 19.55 4.21
CA MET A 32 -11.41 19.76 3.99
C MET A 32 -11.09 19.90 2.51
N THR A 33 -9.92 20.44 2.17
CA THR A 33 -9.43 20.33 0.79
C THR A 33 -9.00 18.90 0.50
N THR A 34 -9.12 18.45 -0.76
CA THR A 34 -8.70 17.09 -1.16
C THR A 34 -7.24 16.81 -0.80
N SER A 35 -6.37 17.83 -0.82
CA SER A 35 -4.96 17.67 -0.41
C SER A 35 -4.80 17.43 1.10
N GLU A 36 -5.60 18.09 1.94
CA GLU A 36 -5.59 17.88 3.38
C GLU A 36 -6.17 16.53 3.75
N PHE A 37 -7.29 16.16 3.13
CA PHE A 37 -7.90 14.83 3.30
C PHE A 37 -6.93 13.72 2.93
N LEU A 38 -6.25 13.82 1.77
CA LEU A 38 -5.25 12.84 1.37
C LEU A 38 -4.06 12.81 2.32
N ARG A 39 -3.59 13.95 2.84
CA ARG A 39 -2.50 13.96 3.83
C ARG A 39 -2.93 13.28 5.13
N ASP A 40 -4.12 13.57 5.63
CA ASP A 40 -4.60 13.00 6.88
C ASP A 40 -4.81 11.49 6.75
N VAL A 41 -5.46 11.04 5.67
CA VAL A 41 -5.68 9.61 5.42
C VAL A 41 -4.39 8.86 5.09
N PHE A 42 -3.49 9.41 4.28
CA PHE A 42 -2.26 8.69 3.89
C PHE A 42 -1.13 8.76 4.91
N ILE A 43 -1.00 9.87 5.65
CA ILE A 43 0.13 10.11 6.57
C ILE A 43 -0.28 9.82 8.02
N ASN A 44 -1.46 10.27 8.45
CA ASN A 44 -1.87 10.16 9.85
C ASN A 44 -2.71 8.91 10.14
N ALA A 45 -3.46 8.39 9.18
CA ALA A 45 -4.19 7.15 9.40
C ALA A 45 -3.22 5.97 9.45
N LYS A 46 -3.42 5.09 10.45
CA LYS A 46 -2.85 3.74 10.48
C LYS A 46 -3.47 2.92 9.34
N LEU A 47 -3.04 3.17 8.11
CA LEU A 47 -3.39 2.34 6.97
C LEU A 47 -2.69 1.01 7.16
N THR A 48 -3.51 -0.03 7.39
CA THR A 48 -3.04 -1.40 7.31
C THR A 48 -2.87 -1.69 5.83
N PHE A 49 -1.71 -1.40 5.28
CA PHE A 49 -1.40 -1.79 3.92
C PHE A 49 -1.52 -3.31 3.86
N ASN A 50 -2.42 -3.80 3.02
CA ASN A 50 -2.31 -5.16 2.51
C ASN A 50 -1.14 -5.13 1.53
N VAL A 51 0.07 -5.08 2.08
CA VAL A 51 1.31 -5.12 1.31
C VAL A 51 1.22 -6.43 0.54
N LYS A 52 0.99 -6.34 -0.77
CA LYS A 52 1.34 -7.42 -1.69
C LYS A 52 2.86 -7.44 -1.70
N ALA A 53 3.44 -7.89 -0.59
CA ALA A 53 4.87 -7.93 -0.39
C ALA A 53 5.41 -8.66 -1.59
N ALA A 54 6.32 -8.01 -2.32
CA ALA A 54 7.08 -8.69 -3.35
C ALA A 54 7.59 -9.98 -2.71
N LYS A 55 7.42 -11.12 -3.41
CA LYS A 55 7.86 -12.41 -2.88
C LYS A 55 9.28 -12.24 -2.34
N PRO A 56 9.58 -12.73 -1.12
CA PRO A 56 10.91 -12.59 -0.54
C PRO A 56 11.97 -12.97 -1.58
N GLN A 57 13.09 -12.26 -1.63
CA GLN A 57 14.14 -12.50 -2.61
C GLN A 57 14.56 -13.99 -2.63
N ASP A 58 14.52 -14.64 -1.47
CA ASP A 58 14.87 -16.06 -1.28
C ASP A 58 13.70 -17.04 -1.40
N TYR A 59 12.49 -16.59 -1.75
CA TYR A 59 11.30 -17.45 -1.82
C TYR A 59 11.51 -18.66 -2.74
N HIS A 60 12.13 -18.45 -3.90
CA HIS A 60 12.43 -19.52 -4.85
C HIS A 60 13.46 -20.52 -4.30
N ARG A 61 14.42 -20.05 -3.51
CA ARG A 61 15.46 -20.89 -2.90
C ARG A 61 14.88 -21.77 -1.79
N LEU A 62 14.00 -21.20 -0.96
CA LEU A 62 13.25 -21.95 0.05
C LEU A 62 12.34 -23.00 -0.58
N LEU A 63 11.61 -22.63 -1.64
CA LEU A 63 10.75 -23.57 -2.37
C LEU A 63 11.55 -24.73 -2.99
N PHE A 64 12.75 -24.44 -3.52
CA PHE A 64 13.63 -25.47 -4.05
C PHE A 64 14.07 -26.47 -2.96
N PHE A 65 14.53 -25.98 -1.81
CA PHE A 65 14.93 -26.86 -0.70
C PHE A 65 13.75 -27.67 -0.15
N TYR A 66 12.58 -27.06 -0.05
CA TYR A 66 11.35 -27.74 0.36
C TYR A 66 11.03 -28.91 -0.58
N ASN A 67 10.98 -28.67 -1.88
CA ASN A 67 10.69 -29.70 -2.88
C ASN A 67 11.73 -30.82 -2.88
N LYS A 68 13.03 -30.46 -2.78
CA LYS A 68 14.11 -31.45 -2.74
C LYS A 68 14.01 -32.34 -1.51
N THR A 69 13.77 -31.75 -0.35
CA THR A 69 13.62 -32.49 0.92
C THR A 69 12.39 -33.39 0.89
N SER A 70 11.25 -32.88 0.39
CA SER A 70 10.01 -33.65 0.26
C SER A 70 10.19 -34.88 -0.63
N ASN A 71 10.87 -34.74 -1.77
CA ASN A 71 11.14 -35.85 -2.68
C ASN A 71 12.04 -36.91 -2.03
N ASN A 72 13.08 -36.47 -1.31
CA ASN A 72 13.98 -37.39 -0.62
C ASN A 72 13.27 -38.14 0.52
N ILE A 73 12.40 -37.47 1.28
CA ILE A 73 11.60 -38.12 2.33
C ILE A 73 10.65 -39.14 1.73
N ASN A 74 9.98 -38.81 0.62
CA ASN A 74 9.08 -39.72 -0.06
C ASN A 74 9.77 -40.97 -0.64
N GLN A 75 11.08 -40.91 -0.88
CA GLN A 75 11.87 -42.08 -1.31
C GLN A 75 12.31 -42.97 -0.14
N LEU A 76 12.27 -42.45 1.09
CA LEU A 76 12.65 -43.17 2.32
C LEU A 76 11.44 -43.77 3.06
N ALA A 77 10.22 -43.40 2.66
CA ALA A 77 8.95 -43.94 3.15
C ALA A 77 8.50 -45.14 2.30
#